data_AF-A0A2A4N2S9-F1
#
_entry.id   AF-A0A2A4N2S9-F1
#
_cell.length_a   1.000
_cell.length_b   1.000
_cell.length_c   1.000
_cell.angle_alpha   90.00
_cell.angle_beta   90.00
_cell.angle_gamma   90.00
#
_symmetry.space_group_name_H-M   'P 1'
#
loop_
_entity.id
_entity.type
_entity.pdbx_description
1 polymer ?
#
loop_
_entity_poly.entity_id
_entity_poly.type
_entity_poly.pdbx_seq_one_letter_code
_entity_poly.pdbx_strand_id
1 'polypeptide(L)'
;MAAPQQARIEVSELFCPSCPLIAAQAVKSIDSVEIIEGDYDQDAETIVFLVSFDDAVTNAEEIADAPFEYGYPGRVLEMLTGS
;
A
#
# COMPACT_ATOMS: atom_id res chain seq x y z
N MET A 1 2.18 15.62 18.17
CA MET A 1 2.81 14.30 17.97
C MET A 1 1.95 13.64 16.93
N ALA A 2 2.45 13.47 15.71
CA ALA A 2 1.75 12.68 14.71
C ALA A 2 1.77 11.22 15.22
N ALA A 3 0.61 10.58 15.28
CA ALA A 3 0.55 9.15 15.51
C ALA A 3 0.78 8.48 14.16
N PRO A 4 1.57 7.38 14.10
CA PRO A 4 1.71 6.63 12.85
C PRO A 4 0.32 6.21 12.37
N GLN A 5 -0.01 6.59 11.14
CA GLN A 5 -1.24 6.22 10.49
C GLN A 5 -1.07 4.86 9.85
N GLN A 6 -2.12 4.05 9.87
CA GLN A 6 -2.11 2.77 9.16
C GLN A 6 -3.14 2.82 8.04
N ALA A 7 -2.78 2.32 6.86
CA ALA A 7 -3.70 2.17 5.75
C ALA A 7 -3.63 0.77 5.16
N ARG A 8 -4.78 0.29 4.71
CA ARG A 8 -4.91 -0.93 3.92
C ARG A 8 -4.91 -0.55 2.45
N ILE A 9 -3.87 -0.96 1.75
CA ILE A 9 -3.68 -0.76 0.31
C ILE A 9 -4.03 -2.07 -0.39
N GLU A 10 -5.12 -2.09 -1.13
CA GLU A 10 -5.43 -3.20 -2.03
C GLU A 10 -4.79 -2.94 -3.38
N VAL A 11 -3.90 -3.84 -3.80
CA VAL A 11 -3.34 -3.87 -5.14
C VAL A 11 -4.07 -4.95 -5.91
N SER A 12 -4.78 -4.52 -6.95
CA SER A 12 -5.46 -5.39 -7.91
C SER A 12 -4.60 -5.55 -9.17
N GLU A 13 -4.98 -6.49 -10.03
CA GLU A 13 -4.29 -6.75 -11.31
C GLU A 13 -2.83 -7.22 -11.17
N LEU A 14 -2.57 -8.10 -10.19
CA LEU A 14 -1.33 -8.87 -10.10
C LEU A 14 -1.24 -9.97 -11.18
N PHE A 15 -1.72 -9.69 -12.40
CA PHE A 15 -1.72 -10.59 -13.55
C PHE A 15 -0.33 -10.86 -14.11
N CYS A 16 0.71 -10.18 -13.61
CA CYS A 16 2.06 -10.32 -14.11
C CYS A 16 3.05 -10.65 -12.97
N PRO A 17 3.92 -11.66 -13.15
CA PRO A 17 4.67 -12.32 -12.07
C PRO A 17 5.75 -11.46 -11.39
N SER A 18 6.04 -10.27 -11.93
CA SER A 18 7.06 -9.35 -11.39
C SER A 18 6.49 -8.11 -10.69
N CYS A 19 5.17 -7.93 -10.77
CA CYS A 19 4.43 -6.75 -10.32
C CYS A 19 4.38 -6.53 -8.81
N PRO A 20 4.15 -7.56 -7.96
CA PRO A 20 4.03 -7.33 -6.52
C PRO A 20 5.34 -6.87 -5.91
N LEU A 21 6.48 -7.26 -6.49
CA LEU A 21 7.81 -6.86 -6.04
C LEU A 21 8.12 -5.39 -6.33
N ILE A 22 7.61 -4.84 -7.43
CA ILE A 22 7.81 -3.42 -7.78
C ILE A 22 6.91 -2.54 -6.91
N ALA A 23 5.63 -2.93 -6.74
CA ALA A 23 4.71 -2.24 -5.85
C ALA A 23 5.23 -2.20 -4.40
N ALA A 24 5.65 -3.35 -3.87
CA ALA A 24 6.22 -3.42 -2.53
C ALA A 24 7.52 -2.61 -2.39
N GLN A 25 8.37 -2.56 -3.44
CA GLN A 25 9.57 -1.73 -3.43
C GLN A 25 9.26 -0.25 -3.51
N ALA A 26 8.29 0.18 -4.33
CA ALA A 26 7.87 1.57 -4.43
C ALA A 26 7.36 2.08 -3.08
N VAL A 27 6.47 1.30 -2.46
CA VAL A 27 5.93 1.56 -1.11
C VAL A 27 7.05 1.60 -0.06
N LYS A 28 7.98 0.64 -0.08
CA LYS A 28 9.15 0.63 0.82
C LYS A 28 10.17 1.74 0.54
N SER A 29 10.16 2.33 -0.65
CA SER A 29 11.07 3.41 -1.02
C SER A 29 10.61 4.76 -0.47
N ILE A 30 9.37 4.86 0.02
CA ILE A 30 8.85 6.07 0.66
C ILE A 30 9.37 6.10 2.10
N ASP A 31 10.07 7.19 2.42
CA ASP A 31 10.59 7.43 3.76
C ASP A 31 9.41 7.49 4.74
N SER A 32 9.52 6.77 5.87
CA SER A 32 8.45 6.60 6.88
C SER A 32 7.34 5.59 6.55
N VAL A 33 7.41 4.82 5.46
CA VAL A 33 6.44 3.74 5.18
C VAL A 33 6.98 2.37 5.59
N GLU A 34 6.19 1.63 6.35
CA GLU A 34 6.49 0.26 6.78
C GLU A 34 5.32 -0.67 6.47
N ILE A 35 5.59 -1.82 5.86
CA ILE A 35 4.56 -2.84 5.61
C ILE A 35 4.43 -3.71 6.87
N ILE A 36 3.26 -3.67 7.51
CA ILE A 36 2.95 -4.37 8.76
C ILE A 36 2.38 -5.76 8.46
N GLU A 37 1.40 -5.84 7.55
CA GLU A 37 0.76 -7.08 7.15
C GLU A 37 0.47 -7.10 5.66
N GLY A 38 0.25 -8.29 5.11
CA GLY A 38 -0.17 -8.49 3.73
C GLY A 38 -1.09 -9.69 3.65
N ASP A 39 -2.33 -9.46 3.25
CA ASP A 39 -3.34 -10.48 3.05
C ASP A 39 -3.52 -10.69 1.55
N TYR A 40 -3.20 -11.89 1.07
CA TYR A 40 -3.33 -12.22 -0.35
C TYR A 40 -4.62 -12.99 -0.60
N ASP A 41 -5.54 -12.37 -1.32
CA ASP A 41 -6.76 -13.00 -1.76
C ASP A 41 -6.53 -13.68 -3.12
N GLN A 42 -6.33 -15.00 -3.04
CA GLN A 42 -6.07 -15.85 -4.20
C GLN A 42 -7.30 -16.07 -5.08
N ASP A 43 -8.52 -15.88 -4.56
CA ASP A 43 -9.77 -16.01 -5.31
C ASP A 43 -10.06 -14.73 -6.12
N ALA A 44 -9.75 -13.57 -5.55
CA ALA A 44 -9.92 -12.27 -6.19
C ALA A 44 -8.69 -11.80 -6.99
N GLU A 45 -7.57 -12.53 -6.93
CA GLU A 45 -6.27 -12.15 -7.52
C GLU A 45 -5.80 -10.76 -7.03
N THR A 46 -6.16 -10.42 -5.78
CA THR A 46 -5.82 -9.16 -5.13
C THR A 46 -4.93 -9.39 -3.92
N ILE A 47 -4.16 -8.38 -3.55
CA ILE A 47 -3.39 -8.39 -2.31
C ILE A 47 -3.68 -7.11 -1.52
N VAL A 48 -3.97 -7.25 -0.24
CA VAL A 48 -4.20 -6.14 0.69
C VAL A 48 -3.00 -6.02 1.60
N PHE A 49 -2.20 -4.98 1.42
CA PHE A 49 -1.10 -4.65 2.31
C PHE A 49 -1.56 -3.68 3.39
N LEU A 50 -1.40 -4.05 4.66
CA LEU A 50 -1.46 -3.13 5.77
C LEU A 50 -0.10 -2.43 5.88
N VAL A 51 -0.08 -1.13 5.63
CA VAL A 51 1.11 -0.29 5.76
C VAL A 51 0.91 0.72 6.88
N SER A 52 1.98 1.02 7.59
CA SER A 52 2.07 2.11 8.57
C SER A 52 2.92 3.21 7.96
N PHE A 53 2.42 4.45 8.02
CA PHE A 53 3.12 5.62 7.50
C PHE A 53 2.90 6.84 8.39
N ASP A 54 3.77 7.83 8.27
CA ASP A 54 3.62 9.10 8.99
C ASP A 54 2.91 10.13 8.09
N ASP A 55 1.73 10.62 8.50
CA ASP A 55 0.95 11.58 7.70
C ASP A 55 1.62 12.96 7.59
N ALA A 56 2.62 13.24 8.43
CA ALA A 56 3.42 14.45 8.29
C ALA A 56 4.43 14.36 7.12
N VAL A 57 4.68 13.15 6.60
CA VAL A 57 5.68 12.88 5.55
C VAL A 57 5.03 12.38 4.25
N THR A 58 4.03 11.51 4.33
CA THR A 58 3.37 10.88 3.17
C THR A 58 1.90 10.56 3.44
N ASN A 59 1.12 10.26 2.41
CA ASN A 59 -0.32 9.98 2.52
C ASN A 59 -0.66 8.61 1.94
N ALA A 60 -1.69 7.95 2.46
CA ALA A 60 -2.15 6.65 1.95
C ALA A 60 -2.45 6.68 0.44
N GLU A 61 -3.00 7.78 -0.09
CA GLU A 61 -3.25 7.94 -1.52
C GLU A 61 -1.94 7.97 -2.33
N GLU A 62 -0.91 8.70 -1.90
CA GLU A 62 0.39 8.69 -2.60
C GLU A 62 1.07 7.32 -2.52
N ILE A 63 0.90 6.60 -1.40
CA ILE A 63 1.40 5.23 -1.24
C ILE A 63 0.64 4.27 -2.17
N ALA A 64 -0.68 4.45 -2.34
CA ALA A 64 -1.50 3.66 -3.26
C ALA A 64 -1.26 4.00 -4.73
N ASP A 65 -0.87 5.25 -5.03
CA ASP A 65 -0.57 5.74 -6.37
C ASP A 65 0.87 5.43 -6.80
N ALA A 66 1.79 5.24 -5.86
CA ALA A 66 3.17 4.79 -6.14
C ALA A 66 3.24 3.54 -7.05
N PRO A 67 2.42 2.49 -6.86
CA PRO A 67 2.33 1.38 -7.82
C PRO A 67 1.48 1.70 -9.07
N PHE A 68 0.60 2.71 -9.05
CA PHE A 68 -0.19 3.16 -10.21
C PHE A 68 0.69 3.72 -11.32
N GLU A 69 1.78 4.41 -10.98
CA GLU A 69 2.81 4.88 -11.92
C GLU A 69 3.43 3.74 -12.76
N TYR A 70 3.36 2.50 -12.28
CA TYR A 70 3.85 1.30 -12.97
C TYR A 70 2.74 0.51 -13.68
N GLY A 71 1.49 0.99 -13.62
CA GLY A 71 0.33 0.35 -14.24
C GLY A 71 -0.40 -0.65 -13.33
N TYR A 72 -0.18 -0.61 -12.01
CA TYR A 72 -0.93 -1.41 -11.05
C TYR A 72 -1.89 -0.54 -10.25
N PRO A 73 -3.21 -0.63 -10.47
CA PRO A 73 -4.17 0.10 -9.68
C PRO A 73 -4.16 -0.38 -8.23
N GLY A 74 -3.50 0.40 -7.38
CA GLY A 74 -3.62 0.35 -5.93
C GLY A 74 -4.74 1.26 -5.47
N ARG A 75 -5.54 0.83 -4.50
CA ARG A 75 -6.50 1.70 -3.82
C ARG A 75 -6.39 1.57 -2.31
N VAL A 76 -6.61 2.67 -1.62
CA VAL A 76 -6.77 2.67 -0.17
C VAL A 76 -8.15 2.10 0.14
N LEU A 77 -8.21 0.94 0.79
CA LEU A 77 -9.46 0.36 1.27
C LEU A 77 -9.93 1.05 2.54
N GLU A 78 -9.02 1.23 3.49
CA GLU A 78 -9.33 1.70 4.83
C GLU A 78 -8.14 2.44 5.42
N MET A 79 -8.40 3.60 6.02
CA MET A 79 -7.44 4.34 6.84
C MET A 79 -7.78 4.09 8.31
N LEU A 80 -6.90 3.40 9.01
CA LEU A 80 -7.00 3.10 10.44
C LEU A 80 -6.47 4.29 11.26
N THR A 81 -6.95 5.49 10.95
CA THR A 81 -6.58 6.69 11.71
C THR A 81 -7.34 6.66 13.03
N GLY A 82 -6.62 6.43 14.13
CA GLY A 82 -7.20 6.49 15.47
C GLY A 82 -7.91 7.83 15.68
N SER A 83 -9.24 7.78 15.79
CA SER A 83 -10.13 8.93 16.00
C SER A 83 -9.98 9.55 17.39
#